data_AF-A0A6L2MJZ1-F1
#
_entry.id   AF-A0A6L2MJZ1-F1
#
_cell.length_a   1.000
_cell.length_b   1.000
_cell.length_c   1.000
_cell.angle_alpha   90.00
_cell.angle_beta   90.00
_cell.angle_gamma   90.00
#
_symmetry.space_group_name_H-M   'P 1'
#
loop_
_entity.id
_entity.type
_entity.pdbx_description
1 polymer ?
#
loop_
_entity_poly.entity_id
_entity_poly.type
_entity_poly.pdbx_seq_one_letter_code
_entity_poly.pdbx_strand_id
1 'polypeptide(L)'
;MAKEVQSRRSGELKKTAEDLDDFLGKVRTGGIVANDEILGFAKLFNDELTLDNISRPRLVNMCKYMGIQPYGTDTYLRYMLRKRLQWIKNDDKMIQSEGGVDALSEDELREDCRERGMLGLRSVEEMRQQLRDWLDLSLNHSVPSSLLILSRAFTVSGKLKPEEVVRATLSSLPDEVVDTVGVTSLPSEDSVSERQRKLEFLEMQEELIKEEEEKEDEEQAKKKQSAESNKDVALEEMIHATAADAQQQARAIALDKQEQLCKVSEALAVLASASEARQQGDKFVP
;
A
#
# COMPACT_ATOMS: atom_id res chain seq x y z
N MET A 1 31.69 19.24 -27.32
CA MET A 1 30.96 19.23 -28.60
C MET A 1 31.22 17.96 -29.42
N ALA A 2 31.24 16.77 -28.81
CA ALA A 2 31.53 15.50 -29.52
C ALA A 2 30.56 14.34 -29.18
N LYS A 3 29.50 14.59 -28.40
CA LYS A 3 28.47 13.59 -28.08
C LYS A 3 27.16 13.76 -28.88
N GLU A 4 26.98 14.87 -29.58
CA GLU A 4 25.75 15.12 -30.36
C GLU A 4 25.72 14.44 -31.74
N VAL A 5 26.86 13.96 -32.24
CA VAL A 5 26.97 13.47 -33.62
C VAL A 5 26.60 11.99 -33.76
N GLN A 6 26.55 11.21 -32.66
CA GLN A 6 26.26 9.78 -32.72
C GLN A 6 24.76 9.42 -32.70
N SER A 7 23.86 10.35 -32.35
CA SER A 7 22.41 10.09 -32.27
C SER A 7 21.71 10.06 -33.64
N ARG A 8 22.35 10.51 -34.73
CA ARG A 8 21.72 10.61 -36.06
C ARG A 8 21.48 9.28 -36.80
N ARG A 9 21.78 8.13 -36.20
CA ARG A 9 21.79 6.82 -36.91
C ARG A 9 20.69 5.83 -36.52
N SER A 10 19.81 6.18 -35.58
CA SER A 10 18.56 5.45 -35.33
C SER A 10 17.41 6.43 -35.58
N GLY A 11 16.42 6.06 -36.39
CA GLY A 11 15.26 6.89 -36.71
C GLY A 11 14.29 7.08 -35.54
N GLU A 12 14.79 7.18 -34.31
CA GLU A 12 14.01 7.59 -33.15
C GLU A 12 13.89 9.11 -33.20
N LEU A 13 12.72 9.58 -33.66
CA LEU A 13 12.27 10.94 -33.41
C LEU A 13 12.44 11.21 -31.90
N LYS A 14 13.22 12.22 -31.55
CA LYS A 14 13.30 12.69 -30.17
C LYS A 14 11.90 13.14 -29.78
N LYS A 15 11.23 12.35 -28.95
CA LYS A 15 9.92 12.71 -28.42
C LYS A 15 10.14 13.78 -27.36
N THR A 16 9.45 14.90 -27.49
CA THR A 16 9.45 15.96 -26.49
C THR A 16 8.24 15.83 -25.58
N ALA A 17 8.29 16.49 -24.42
CA ALA A 17 7.11 16.60 -23.55
C ALA A 17 5.90 17.21 -24.29
N GLU A 18 6.16 18.18 -25.19
CA GLU A 18 5.12 18.80 -26.04
C GLU A 18 4.52 17.79 -27.04
N ASP A 19 5.33 16.90 -27.61
CA ASP A 19 4.82 15.84 -28.49
C ASP A 19 3.88 14.88 -27.75
N LEU A 20 4.16 14.59 -26.47
CA LEU A 20 3.30 13.75 -25.63
C LEU A 20 1.97 14.45 -25.32
N ASP A 21 2.00 15.73 -24.99
CA ASP A 21 0.80 16.54 -24.71
C ASP A 21 -0.08 16.66 -25.96
N ASP A 22 0.53 16.94 -27.11
CA ASP A 22 -0.16 17.01 -28.40
C ASP A 22 -0.77 15.65 -28.78
N PHE A 23 -0.02 14.58 -28.57
CA PHE A 23 -0.49 13.21 -28.81
C PHE A 23 -1.71 12.90 -27.92
N LEU A 24 -1.63 13.15 -26.61
CA LEU A 24 -2.74 12.90 -25.69
C LEU A 24 -3.94 13.80 -25.97
N GLY A 25 -3.70 15.05 -26.36
CA GLY A 25 -4.74 15.96 -26.84
C GLY A 25 -5.49 15.39 -28.05
N LYS A 26 -4.77 14.90 -29.06
CA LYS A 26 -5.36 14.22 -30.24
C LYS A 26 -6.12 12.96 -29.85
N VAL A 27 -5.57 12.15 -28.95
CA VAL A 27 -6.17 10.91 -28.48
C VAL A 27 -7.48 11.18 -27.74
N ARG A 28 -7.51 12.16 -26.82
CA ARG A 28 -8.67 12.58 -26.01
C ARG A 28 -9.77 13.25 -26.85
N THR A 29 -9.41 13.99 -27.89
CA THR A 29 -10.36 14.66 -28.81
C THR A 29 -10.97 13.72 -29.85
N GLY A 30 -10.56 12.45 -29.90
CA GLY A 30 -11.08 11.50 -30.87
C GLY A 30 -10.33 11.46 -32.20
N GLY A 31 -9.19 12.14 -32.34
CA GLY A 31 -8.36 12.15 -33.56
C GLY A 31 -7.78 10.78 -33.95
N ILE A 32 -7.46 10.54 -35.22
CA ILE A 32 -6.86 9.28 -35.67
C ILE A 32 -5.36 9.31 -35.35
N VAL A 33 -4.83 8.26 -34.74
CA VAL A 33 -3.46 8.16 -34.26
C VAL A 33 -2.87 6.83 -34.72
N ALA A 34 -1.61 6.82 -35.14
CA ALA A 34 -0.95 5.62 -35.67
C ALA A 34 -0.55 4.66 -34.54
N ASN A 35 -0.61 3.35 -34.80
CA ASN A 35 -0.27 2.33 -33.80
C ASN A 35 1.19 2.43 -33.34
N ASP A 36 2.12 2.71 -34.26
CA ASP A 36 3.54 2.91 -33.94
C ASP A 36 3.76 4.10 -33.01
N GLU A 37 2.95 5.15 -33.17
CA GLU A 37 2.97 6.34 -32.33
C GLU A 37 2.50 5.99 -30.91
N ILE A 38 1.37 5.26 -30.80
CA ILE A 38 0.82 4.77 -29.54
C ILE A 38 1.83 3.90 -28.79
N LEU A 39 2.38 2.89 -29.46
CA LEU A 39 3.37 1.98 -28.87
C LEU A 39 4.64 2.74 -28.44
N GLY A 40 5.04 3.73 -29.23
CA GLY A 40 6.20 4.52 -28.89
C GLY A 40 6.00 5.41 -27.67
N PHE A 41 4.79 5.93 -27.40
CA PHE A 41 4.51 6.72 -26.20
C PHE A 41 4.20 5.84 -24.99
N ALA A 42 3.59 4.67 -25.19
CA ALA A 42 3.30 3.71 -24.12
C ALA A 42 4.55 3.25 -23.35
N LYS A 43 5.70 3.18 -24.03
CA LYS A 43 7.02 2.85 -23.44
C LYS A 43 7.54 3.88 -22.43
N LEU A 44 7.03 5.10 -22.44
CA LEU A 44 7.48 6.18 -21.55
C LEU A 44 6.87 6.06 -20.15
N PHE A 45 5.77 5.32 -20.03
CA PHE A 45 5.12 5.05 -18.76
C PHE A 45 5.88 3.93 -18.02
N ASN A 46 5.82 3.95 -16.69
CA ASN A 46 6.36 2.91 -15.83
C ASN A 46 5.24 2.38 -14.92
N ASP A 47 5.27 1.08 -14.59
CA ASP A 47 4.31 0.46 -13.67
C ASP A 47 4.28 1.16 -12.31
N GLU A 48 5.43 1.54 -11.77
CA GLU A 48 5.51 2.23 -10.47
C GLU A 48 4.84 3.59 -10.53
N LEU A 49 5.25 4.41 -11.50
CA LEU A 49 4.74 5.75 -11.73
C LEU A 49 3.23 5.75 -12.03
N THR A 50 2.78 4.79 -12.82
CA THR A 50 1.36 4.63 -13.18
C THR A 50 0.53 4.26 -11.94
N LEU A 51 1.02 3.37 -11.09
CA LEU A 51 0.30 2.97 -9.88
C LEU A 51 0.27 4.06 -8.79
N ASP A 52 1.31 4.89 -8.69
CA ASP A 52 1.35 5.97 -7.70
C ASP A 52 0.32 7.06 -8.01
N ASN A 53 0.20 7.44 -9.28
CA ASN A 53 -0.61 8.57 -9.73
C ASN A 53 -2.05 8.19 -10.11
N ILE A 54 -2.47 6.94 -9.89
CA ILE A 54 -3.84 6.49 -10.21
C ILE A 54 -4.74 6.49 -8.96
N SER A 55 -5.96 6.98 -9.15
CA SER A 55 -7.01 7.02 -8.13
C SER A 55 -7.36 5.64 -7.55
N ARG A 56 -7.71 5.59 -6.26
CA ARG A 56 -8.16 4.36 -5.56
C ARG A 56 -9.21 3.52 -6.29
N PRO A 57 -10.30 4.08 -6.87
CA PRO A 57 -11.29 3.27 -7.58
C PRO A 57 -10.70 2.47 -8.74
N ARG A 58 -9.71 3.03 -9.44
CA ARG A 58 -8.99 2.35 -10.52
C ARG A 58 -8.06 1.26 -9.98
N LEU A 59 -7.31 1.51 -8.90
CA LEU A 59 -6.52 0.47 -8.22
C LEU A 59 -7.39 -0.73 -7.81
N VAL A 60 -8.55 -0.45 -7.23
CA VAL A 60 -9.53 -1.48 -6.84
C VAL A 60 -10.02 -2.28 -8.05
N ASN A 61 -10.29 -1.61 -9.17
CA ASN A 61 -10.70 -2.29 -10.41
C ASN A 61 -9.59 -3.16 -10.98
N MET A 62 -8.34 -2.68 -10.99
CA MET A 62 -7.18 -3.49 -11.39
C MET A 62 -7.06 -4.75 -10.53
N CYS A 63 -7.17 -4.64 -9.20
CA CYS A 63 -7.17 -5.80 -8.31
C CYS A 63 -8.27 -6.80 -8.68
N LYS A 64 -9.50 -6.33 -8.92
CA LYS A 64 -10.64 -7.18 -9.31
C LYS A 64 -10.38 -7.91 -10.62
N TYR A 65 -9.84 -7.24 -11.64
CA TYR A 65 -9.53 -7.87 -12.93
C TYR A 65 -8.49 -8.99 -12.77
N MET A 66 -7.50 -8.78 -11.91
CA MET A 66 -6.44 -9.75 -11.64
C MET A 66 -6.85 -10.83 -10.62
N GLY A 67 -8.11 -10.86 -10.20
CA GLY A 67 -8.62 -11.82 -9.22
C GLY A 67 -8.09 -11.61 -7.79
N ILE A 68 -7.53 -10.43 -7.48
CA ILE A 68 -7.05 -10.05 -6.15
C ILE A 68 -8.20 -9.39 -5.40
N GLN A 69 -8.46 -9.82 -4.16
CA GLN A 69 -9.42 -9.14 -3.30
C GLN A 69 -8.88 -7.77 -2.88
N PRO A 70 -9.53 -6.65 -3.25
CA PRO A 70 -9.09 -5.33 -2.82
C PRO A 70 -9.46 -5.09 -1.35
N TYR A 71 -8.47 -4.88 -0.49
CA TYR A 71 -8.64 -4.45 0.90
C TYR A 71 -7.46 -3.60 1.35
N GLY A 72 -7.62 -2.89 2.47
CA GLY A 72 -6.57 -2.06 3.06
C GLY A 72 -6.45 -0.67 2.45
N THR A 73 -5.32 -0.03 2.75
CA THR A 73 -4.95 1.33 2.31
C THR A 73 -4.46 1.33 0.86
N ASP A 74 -4.39 2.50 0.26
CA ASP A 74 -3.99 2.66 -1.14
C ASP A 74 -2.54 2.22 -1.35
N THR A 75 -1.67 2.50 -0.38
CA THR A 75 -0.28 2.00 -0.33
C THR A 75 -0.23 0.48 -0.38
N TYR A 76 -1.13 -0.20 0.35
CA TYR A 76 -1.19 -1.66 0.33
C TYR A 76 -1.69 -2.21 -1.01
N LEU A 77 -2.72 -1.59 -1.59
CA LEU A 77 -3.21 -1.97 -2.93
C LEU A 77 -2.10 -1.81 -3.99
N ARG A 78 -1.37 -0.68 -3.96
CA ARG A 78 -0.22 -0.45 -4.86
C ARG A 78 0.88 -1.49 -4.68
N TYR A 79 1.24 -1.81 -3.43
CA TYR A 79 2.23 -2.86 -3.15
C TYR A 79 1.81 -4.22 -3.72
N MET A 80 0.56 -4.63 -3.49
CA MET A 80 0.01 -5.89 -3.99
C MET A 80 0.02 -5.93 -5.52
N LEU A 81 -0.38 -4.84 -6.17
CA LEU A 81 -0.35 -4.73 -7.63
C LEU A 81 1.08 -4.80 -8.16
N ARG A 82 2.04 -4.04 -7.61
CA ARG A 82 3.46 -4.11 -8.01
C ARG A 82 4.01 -5.53 -7.93
N LYS A 83 3.77 -6.21 -6.80
CA LYS A 83 4.21 -7.58 -6.60
C LYS A 83 3.60 -8.52 -7.65
N ARG A 84 2.31 -8.35 -7.96
CA ARG A 84 1.64 -9.18 -8.97
C ARG A 84 2.13 -8.88 -10.38
N LEU A 85 2.29 -7.62 -10.77
CA LEU A 85 2.82 -7.23 -12.09
C LEU A 85 4.23 -7.77 -12.29
N GLN A 86 5.08 -7.70 -11.26
CA GLN A 86 6.42 -8.30 -11.30
C GLN A 86 6.38 -9.83 -11.47
N TRP A 87 5.44 -10.50 -10.78
CA TRP A 87 5.24 -11.93 -10.93
C TRP A 87 4.79 -12.27 -12.36
N ILE A 88 3.80 -11.56 -12.91
CA ILE A 88 3.33 -11.75 -14.30
C ILE A 88 4.48 -11.55 -15.29
N LYS A 89 5.33 -10.54 -15.09
CA LYS A 89 6.45 -10.27 -15.99
C LYS A 89 7.51 -11.36 -15.97
N ASN A 90 7.71 -12.02 -14.84
CA ASN A 90 8.61 -13.17 -14.74
C ASN A 90 7.98 -14.40 -15.41
N ASP A 91 6.68 -14.59 -15.22
CA ASP A 91 5.91 -15.66 -15.82
C ASP A 91 5.82 -15.54 -17.36
N ASP A 92 5.59 -14.33 -17.88
CA ASP A 92 5.65 -14.01 -19.32
C ASP A 92 6.97 -14.48 -19.96
N LYS A 93 8.10 -14.26 -19.26
CA LYS A 93 9.43 -14.72 -19.72
C LYS A 93 9.56 -16.24 -19.68
N MET A 94 8.96 -16.89 -18.67
CA MET A 94 8.96 -18.34 -18.54
C MET A 94 8.18 -18.97 -19.69
N ILE A 95 6.95 -18.52 -19.95
CA ILE A 95 6.11 -18.96 -21.07
C ILE A 95 6.86 -18.81 -22.39
N GLN A 96 7.49 -17.66 -22.62
CA GLN A 96 8.26 -17.42 -23.85
C GLN A 96 9.45 -18.38 -24.00
N SER A 97 10.06 -18.81 -22.89
CA SER A 97 11.22 -19.71 -22.89
C SER A 97 10.85 -21.19 -23.09
N GLU A 98 9.65 -21.60 -22.70
CA GLU A 98 9.20 -23.00 -22.72
C GLU A 98 8.51 -23.41 -24.04
N GLY A 99 8.54 -22.55 -25.05
CA GLY A 99 7.92 -22.80 -26.35
C GLY A 99 6.73 -21.91 -26.68
N GLY A 100 6.47 -20.90 -25.85
CA GLY A 100 5.41 -19.92 -26.06
C GLY A 100 4.01 -20.48 -25.81
N VAL A 101 3.02 -19.74 -26.27
CA VAL A 101 1.59 -20.00 -25.99
C VAL A 101 1.10 -21.36 -26.53
N ASP A 102 1.76 -21.90 -27.55
CA ASP A 102 1.37 -23.19 -28.15
C ASP A 102 1.79 -24.40 -27.30
N ALA A 103 2.74 -24.22 -26.38
CA ALA A 103 3.19 -25.27 -25.46
C ALA A 103 2.27 -25.42 -24.22
N LEU A 104 1.42 -24.43 -23.94
CA LEU A 104 0.54 -24.40 -22.78
C LEU A 104 -0.64 -25.38 -22.92
N SER A 105 -0.95 -26.08 -21.84
CA SER A 105 -2.21 -26.81 -21.70
C SER A 105 -3.41 -25.85 -21.63
N GLU A 106 -4.62 -26.36 -21.87
CA GLU A 106 -5.83 -25.52 -21.82
C GLU A 106 -6.10 -24.95 -20.42
N ASP A 107 -5.68 -25.65 -19.37
CA ASP A 107 -5.86 -25.20 -18.00
C ASP A 107 -4.87 -24.11 -17.63
N GLU A 108 -3.58 -24.28 -17.98
CA GLU A 108 -2.55 -23.25 -17.83
C GLU A 108 -2.93 -21.99 -18.61
N LEU A 109 -3.34 -22.15 -19.88
CA LEU A 109 -3.78 -21.03 -20.72
C LEU A 109 -4.94 -20.24 -20.07
N ARG A 110 -5.91 -20.94 -19.47
CA ARG A 110 -7.06 -20.30 -18.81
C ARG A 110 -6.63 -19.57 -17.54
N GLU A 111 -5.72 -20.17 -16.77
CA GLU A 111 -5.14 -19.54 -15.58
C GLU A 111 -4.35 -18.28 -15.98
N ASP A 112 -3.41 -18.40 -16.91
CA ASP A 112 -2.58 -17.31 -17.42
C ASP A 112 -3.40 -16.11 -17.92
N CYS A 113 -4.45 -16.39 -18.69
CA CYS A 113 -5.39 -15.36 -19.15
C CYS A 113 -6.08 -14.66 -17.98
N ARG A 114 -6.55 -15.41 -16.99
CA ARG A 114 -7.24 -14.86 -15.80
C ARG A 114 -6.30 -14.00 -14.97
N GLU A 115 -5.06 -14.42 -14.78
CA GLU A 115 -4.07 -13.70 -13.98
C GLU A 115 -3.67 -12.36 -14.62
N ARG A 116 -3.69 -12.30 -15.95
CA ARG A 116 -3.48 -11.11 -16.78
C ARG A 116 -4.76 -10.29 -17.01
N GLY A 117 -5.85 -10.61 -16.30
CA GLY A 117 -7.10 -9.85 -16.33
C GLY A 117 -7.93 -10.00 -17.60
N MET A 118 -7.69 -11.05 -18.39
CA MET A 118 -8.44 -11.35 -19.61
C MET A 118 -9.71 -12.14 -19.28
N LEU A 119 -10.75 -11.40 -18.85
CA LEU A 119 -12.03 -11.98 -18.42
C LEU A 119 -12.98 -12.23 -19.60
N GLY A 120 -13.78 -13.30 -19.51
CA GLY A 120 -14.91 -13.53 -20.41
C GLY A 120 -14.59 -14.21 -21.76
N LEU A 121 -13.38 -14.76 -21.91
CA LEU A 121 -12.97 -15.53 -23.09
C LEU A 121 -13.73 -16.87 -23.17
N ARG A 122 -14.14 -17.26 -24.37
CA ARG A 122 -15.00 -18.45 -24.58
C ARG A 122 -14.31 -19.56 -25.36
N SER A 123 -13.50 -19.24 -26.37
CA SER A 123 -12.76 -20.25 -27.15
C SER A 123 -11.28 -20.31 -26.75
N VAL A 124 -10.66 -21.48 -26.95
CA VAL A 124 -9.24 -21.71 -26.68
C VAL A 124 -8.38 -20.91 -27.65
N GLU A 125 -8.80 -20.79 -28.91
CA GLU A 125 -8.12 -20.01 -29.94
C GLU A 125 -8.08 -18.51 -29.60
N GLU A 126 -9.19 -17.96 -29.10
CA GLU A 126 -9.23 -16.56 -28.62
C GLU A 126 -8.30 -16.36 -27.43
N MET A 127 -8.26 -17.30 -26.47
CA MET A 127 -7.34 -17.24 -25.32
C MET A 127 -5.88 -17.25 -25.79
N ARG A 128 -5.54 -18.14 -26.73
CA ARG A 128 -4.19 -18.18 -27.31
C ARG A 128 -3.83 -16.88 -28.00
N GLN A 129 -4.74 -16.32 -28.82
CA GLN A 129 -4.46 -15.07 -29.51
C GLN A 129 -4.26 -13.91 -28.53
N GLN A 130 -5.14 -13.77 -27.53
CA GLN A 130 -5.03 -12.71 -26.53
C GLN A 130 -3.74 -12.81 -25.71
N LEU A 131 -3.31 -14.03 -25.35
CA LEU A 131 -2.07 -14.24 -24.62
C LEU A 131 -0.84 -13.95 -25.51
N ARG A 132 -0.87 -14.33 -26.80
CA ARG A 132 0.19 -13.94 -27.74
C ARG A 132 0.30 -12.42 -27.89
N ASP A 133 -0.82 -11.74 -28.08
CA ASP A 133 -0.86 -10.28 -28.19
C ASP A 133 -0.33 -9.62 -26.89
N TRP A 134 -0.68 -10.17 -25.73
CA TRP A 134 -0.15 -9.71 -24.44
C TRP A 134 1.38 -9.85 -24.36
N LEU A 135 1.91 -11.03 -24.67
CA LEU A 135 3.35 -11.31 -24.60
C LEU A 135 4.12 -10.42 -25.58
N ASP A 136 3.60 -10.21 -26.78
CA ASP A 136 4.20 -9.33 -27.77
C ASP A 136 4.26 -7.87 -27.27
N LEU A 137 3.15 -7.36 -26.71
CA LEU A 137 3.12 -6.01 -26.14
C LEU A 137 4.05 -5.87 -24.92
N SER A 138 4.03 -6.85 -24.02
CA SER A 138 4.78 -6.85 -22.75
C SER A 138 6.29 -7.03 -22.97
N LEU A 139 6.70 -8.00 -23.80
CA LEU A 139 8.09 -8.42 -23.95
C LEU A 139 8.79 -7.78 -25.17
N ASN A 140 8.12 -7.69 -26.32
CA ASN A 140 8.73 -7.17 -27.55
C ASN A 140 8.58 -5.66 -27.68
N HIS A 141 7.40 -5.14 -27.32
CA HIS A 141 7.12 -3.71 -27.36
C HIS A 141 7.35 -3.00 -26.01
N SER A 142 7.76 -3.72 -24.96
CA SER A 142 8.07 -3.16 -23.64
C SER A 142 6.96 -2.28 -23.05
N VAL A 143 5.70 -2.59 -23.36
CA VAL A 143 4.55 -1.87 -22.82
C VAL A 143 4.36 -2.27 -21.34
N PRO A 144 4.25 -1.32 -20.41
CA PRO A 144 4.05 -1.62 -18.99
C PRO A 144 2.80 -2.47 -18.72
N SER A 145 2.93 -3.50 -17.88
CA SER A 145 1.82 -4.41 -17.56
C SER A 145 0.66 -3.68 -16.87
N SER A 146 0.94 -2.63 -16.09
CA SER A 146 -0.08 -1.77 -15.48
C SER A 146 -1.01 -1.12 -16.50
N LEU A 147 -0.46 -0.58 -17.61
CA LEU A 147 -1.23 -0.02 -18.70
C LEU A 147 -2.04 -1.10 -19.42
N LEU A 148 -1.45 -2.27 -19.66
CA LEU A 148 -2.16 -3.39 -20.27
C LEU A 148 -3.36 -3.83 -19.41
N ILE A 149 -3.21 -3.93 -18.08
CA ILE A 149 -4.33 -4.27 -17.18
C ILE A 149 -5.40 -3.17 -17.16
N LEU A 150 -5.01 -1.90 -17.05
CA LEU A 150 -5.95 -0.77 -17.08
C LEU A 150 -6.79 -0.76 -18.37
N SER A 151 -6.16 -1.15 -19.47
CA SER A 151 -6.83 -1.22 -20.76
C SER A 151 -7.94 -2.25 -20.80
N ARG A 152 -7.82 -3.35 -20.05
CA ARG A 152 -8.86 -4.39 -19.98
C ARG A 152 -10.15 -3.89 -19.32
N ALA A 153 -10.10 -2.83 -18.53
CA ALA A 153 -11.29 -2.18 -18.00
C ALA A 153 -12.27 -1.72 -19.10
N PHE A 154 -11.73 -1.28 -20.23
CA PHE A 154 -12.50 -0.84 -21.39
C PHE A 154 -12.96 -2.01 -22.26
N THR A 155 -12.20 -3.11 -22.30
CA THR A 155 -12.55 -4.31 -23.06
C THR A 155 -13.73 -5.08 -22.47
N VAL A 156 -13.85 -5.13 -21.14
CA VAL A 156 -14.98 -5.79 -20.45
C VAL A 156 -16.33 -5.09 -20.76
N SER A 157 -16.31 -3.83 -21.18
CA SER A 157 -17.48 -3.09 -21.69
C SER A 157 -17.87 -3.44 -23.14
N GLY A 158 -17.04 -4.25 -23.83
CA GLY A 158 -17.45 -5.08 -24.96
C GLY A 158 -17.36 -4.50 -26.38
N LYS A 159 -16.51 -3.50 -26.68
CA LYS A 159 -16.59 -2.83 -28.01
C LYS A 159 -15.30 -2.37 -28.71
N LEU A 160 -14.09 -2.75 -28.29
CA LEU A 160 -12.88 -2.13 -28.84
C LEU A 160 -11.77 -3.13 -29.18
N LYS A 161 -11.08 -2.91 -30.32
CA LYS A 161 -9.86 -3.64 -30.70
C LYS A 161 -8.72 -3.37 -29.70
N PRO A 162 -7.70 -4.24 -29.57
CA PRO A 162 -6.59 -4.03 -28.61
C PRO A 162 -5.93 -2.64 -28.70
N GLU A 163 -5.80 -2.11 -29.91
CA GLU A 163 -5.19 -0.80 -30.20
C GLU A 163 -6.10 0.37 -29.75
N GLU A 164 -7.40 0.26 -30.02
CA GLU A 164 -8.42 1.21 -29.57
C GLU A 164 -8.57 1.21 -28.05
N VAL A 165 -8.30 0.06 -27.42
CA VAL A 165 -8.29 -0.13 -25.98
C VAL A 165 -7.09 0.57 -25.34
N VAL A 166 -5.87 0.40 -25.86
CA VAL A 166 -4.69 1.15 -25.37
C VAL A 166 -4.90 2.65 -25.54
N ARG A 167 -5.44 3.07 -26.69
CA ARG A 167 -5.82 4.46 -26.93
C ARG A 167 -6.80 5.00 -25.88
N ALA A 168 -7.90 4.29 -25.64
CA ALA A 168 -8.89 4.69 -24.64
C ALA A 168 -8.29 4.76 -23.23
N THR A 169 -7.34 3.87 -22.94
CA THR A 169 -6.61 3.87 -21.66
C THR A 169 -5.77 5.12 -21.50
N LEU A 170 -4.95 5.44 -22.51
CA LEU A 170 -4.12 6.64 -22.53
C LEU A 170 -4.98 7.91 -22.45
N SER A 171 -6.13 7.97 -23.14
CA SER A 171 -7.10 9.07 -22.98
C SER A 171 -7.59 9.23 -21.55
N SER A 172 -7.78 8.11 -20.85
CA SER A 172 -8.40 8.06 -19.52
C SER A 172 -7.41 8.24 -18.38
N LEU A 173 -6.10 8.28 -18.66
CA LEU A 173 -5.10 8.48 -17.62
C LEU A 173 -5.26 9.89 -17.00
N PRO A 174 -5.17 9.98 -15.66
CA PRO A 174 -5.11 11.27 -14.96
C PRO A 174 -3.96 12.14 -15.46
N ASP A 175 -4.14 13.46 -15.45
CA ASP A 175 -3.12 14.42 -15.90
C ASP A 175 -1.86 14.33 -15.03
N GLU A 176 -1.99 13.97 -13.75
CA GLU A 176 -0.86 13.77 -12.84
C GLU A 176 0.09 12.66 -13.35
N VAL A 177 -0.43 11.59 -13.95
CA VAL A 177 0.40 10.54 -14.56
C VAL A 177 1.12 11.08 -15.79
N VAL A 178 0.46 11.93 -16.58
CA VAL A 178 1.00 12.47 -17.82
C VAL A 178 2.11 13.48 -17.53
N ASP A 179 1.86 14.41 -16.63
CA ASP A 179 2.78 15.46 -16.24
C ASP A 179 4.06 14.86 -15.63
N THR A 180 3.90 13.85 -14.77
CA THR A 180 5.04 13.14 -14.19
C THR A 180 5.89 12.44 -15.26
N VAL A 181 5.29 11.78 -16.27
CA VAL A 181 6.03 11.21 -17.42
C VAL A 181 6.70 12.30 -18.25
N GLY A 182 5.99 13.39 -18.54
CA GLY A 182 6.50 14.50 -19.35
C GLY A 182 7.74 15.16 -18.73
N VAL A 183 7.76 15.32 -17.41
CA VAL A 183 8.88 15.94 -16.67
C VAL A 183 10.06 14.98 -16.46
N THR A 184 9.80 13.69 -16.25
CA THR A 184 10.84 12.70 -15.89
C THR A 184 11.45 11.97 -17.08
N SER A 185 10.64 11.63 -18.10
CA SER A 185 11.05 10.75 -19.20
C SER A 185 11.40 11.52 -20.48
N LEU A 186 10.97 12.78 -20.63
CA LEU A 186 11.10 13.52 -21.88
C LEU A 186 11.86 14.86 -21.69
N PRO A 187 12.73 15.23 -22.65
CA PRO A 187 13.27 16.58 -22.73
C PRO A 187 12.23 17.55 -23.32
N SER A 188 12.34 18.83 -22.97
CA SER A 188 11.65 19.94 -23.65
C SER A 188 12.58 20.54 -24.69
N GLU A 189 12.01 21.21 -25.71
CA GLU A 189 12.82 21.88 -26.72
C GLU A 189 13.73 22.98 -26.13
N ASP A 190 13.24 23.67 -25.10
CA ASP A 190 13.95 24.76 -24.42
C ASP A 190 14.47 24.36 -23.04
N SER A 191 15.80 24.41 -22.85
CA SER A 191 16.46 24.10 -21.57
C SER A 191 16.03 24.97 -20.38
N VAL A 192 15.51 26.17 -20.65
CA VAL A 192 14.95 27.07 -19.64
C VAL A 192 13.56 26.58 -19.23
N SER A 193 12.72 26.26 -20.21
CA SER A 193 11.37 25.71 -20.02
C SER A 193 11.43 24.34 -19.31
N GLU A 194 12.40 23.49 -19.62
CA GLU A 194 12.66 22.24 -18.87
C GLU A 194 12.89 22.50 -17.38
N ARG A 195 13.73 23.49 -17.06
CA ARG A 195 14.08 23.80 -15.67
C ARG A 195 12.90 24.42 -14.94
N GLN A 196 12.13 25.26 -15.62
CA GLN A 196 10.90 25.85 -15.07
C GLN A 196 9.85 24.79 -14.77
N ARG A 197 9.53 23.90 -15.74
CA ARG A 197 8.58 22.80 -15.52
C ARG A 197 9.04 21.87 -14.39
N LYS A 198 10.35 21.57 -14.30
CA LYS A 198 10.90 20.79 -13.18
C LYS A 198 10.79 21.51 -11.84
N LEU A 199 10.99 22.83 -11.80
CA LEU A 199 10.81 23.63 -10.59
C LEU A 199 9.34 23.64 -10.15
N GLU A 200 8.42 23.96 -11.05
CA GLU A 200 6.98 23.96 -10.78
C GLU A 200 6.50 22.58 -10.30
N PHE A 201 6.97 21.51 -10.92
CA PHE A 201 6.67 20.14 -10.50
C PHE A 201 7.18 19.83 -9.09
N LEU A 202 8.40 20.26 -8.75
CA LEU A 202 8.96 20.06 -7.42
C LEU A 202 8.24 20.90 -6.35
N GLU A 203 7.91 22.16 -6.66
CA GLU A 203 7.13 23.04 -5.78
C GLU A 203 5.75 22.43 -5.50
N MET A 204 5.06 21.94 -6.52
CA MET A 204 3.78 21.23 -6.37
C MET A 204 3.93 19.96 -5.51
N GLN A 205 4.98 19.17 -5.69
CA GLN A 205 5.22 18.00 -4.84
C GLN A 205 5.51 18.39 -3.39
N GLU A 206 6.27 19.46 -3.15
CA GLU A 206 6.55 19.95 -1.79
C GLU A 206 5.28 20.44 -1.09
N GLU A 207 4.39 21.14 -1.80
CA GLU A 207 3.06 21.50 -1.27
C GLU A 207 2.20 20.27 -0.93
N LEU A 208 2.17 19.27 -1.82
CA LEU A 208 1.43 18.02 -1.58
C LEU A 208 1.97 17.25 -0.37
N ILE A 209 3.30 17.15 -0.24
CA ILE A 209 3.94 16.48 0.90
C ILE A 209 3.57 17.20 2.19
N LYS A 210 3.63 18.54 2.19
CA LYS A 210 3.26 19.33 3.36
C LYS A 210 1.79 19.15 3.75
N GLU A 211 0.88 19.13 2.77
CA GLU A 211 -0.54 18.89 3.02
C GLU A 211 -0.79 17.47 3.56
N GLU A 212 -0.04 16.46 3.08
CA GLU A 212 -0.11 15.09 3.59
C GLU A 212 0.43 14.99 5.03
N GLU A 213 1.56 15.61 5.35
CA GLU A 213 2.11 15.69 6.71
C GLU A 213 1.12 16.37 7.68
N GLU A 214 0.51 17.49 7.27
CA GLU A 214 -0.50 18.18 8.08
C GLU A 214 -1.73 17.29 8.34
N LYS A 215 -2.20 16.54 7.33
CA LYS A 215 -3.30 15.57 7.49
C LYS A 215 -2.92 14.41 8.40
N GLU A 216 -1.70 13.89 8.29
CA GLU A 216 -1.22 12.82 9.16
C GLU A 216 -1.13 13.29 10.62
N ASP A 217 -0.63 14.50 10.86
CA ASP A 217 -0.57 15.11 12.19
C ASP A 217 -1.98 15.32 12.77
N GLU A 218 -2.94 15.79 11.96
CA GLU A 218 -4.34 15.89 12.35
C GLU A 218 -4.96 14.53 12.68
N GLU A 219 -4.72 13.51 11.87
CA GLU A 219 -5.21 12.15 12.12
C GLU A 219 -4.61 11.57 13.40
N GLN A 220 -3.31 11.78 13.62
CA GLN A 220 -2.63 11.35 14.83
C GLN A 220 -3.17 12.09 16.06
N ALA A 221 -3.45 13.40 15.93
CA ALA A 221 -4.08 14.18 16.99
C ALA A 221 -5.50 13.69 17.30
N LYS A 222 -6.32 13.41 16.27
CA LYS A 222 -7.67 12.81 16.43
C LYS A 222 -7.60 11.43 17.08
N LYS A 223 -6.64 10.58 16.67
CA LYS A 223 -6.41 9.26 17.28
C LYS A 223 -6.00 9.39 18.76
N LYS A 224 -5.07 10.30 19.09
CA LYS A 224 -4.64 10.58 20.48
C LYS A 224 -5.80 11.10 21.33
N GLN A 225 -6.60 12.04 20.83
CA GLN A 225 -7.78 12.55 21.53
C GLN A 225 -8.86 11.47 21.73
N SER A 226 -9.09 10.62 20.72
CA SER A 226 -10.04 9.49 20.86
C SER A 226 -9.56 8.41 21.83
N ALA A 227 -8.25 8.21 21.94
CA ALA A 227 -7.65 7.29 22.90
C ALA A 227 -7.67 7.86 24.33
N GLU A 228 -7.54 9.18 24.49
CA GLU A 228 -7.70 9.87 25.79
C GLU A 228 -9.18 9.96 26.22
N SER A 229 -10.11 10.16 25.28
CA SER A 229 -11.55 10.16 25.54
C SER A 229 -12.11 8.78 25.89
N ASN A 230 -11.48 7.69 25.42
CA ASN A 230 -11.84 6.32 25.75
C ASN A 230 -11.09 5.78 26.99
N LYS A 231 -10.31 6.61 27.69
CA LYS A 231 -9.92 6.29 29.07
C LYS A 231 -11.18 6.38 29.92
N ASP A 232 -11.74 5.22 30.21
CA ASP A 232 -12.96 5.07 30.98
C ASP A 232 -12.71 5.56 32.41
N VAL A 233 -13.06 6.83 32.68
CA VAL A 233 -12.82 7.51 33.96
C VAL A 233 -13.40 6.70 35.13
N ALA A 234 -14.51 6.00 34.89
CA ALA A 234 -15.14 5.11 35.87
C ALA A 234 -14.27 3.89 36.25
N LEU A 235 -13.46 3.39 35.30
CA LEU A 235 -12.54 2.26 35.55
C LEU A 235 -11.34 2.71 36.38
N GLU A 236 -10.77 3.91 36.11
CA GLU A 236 -9.70 4.48 36.93
C GLU A 236 -10.17 4.79 38.36
N GLU A 237 -11.37 5.38 38.52
CA GLU A 237 -11.93 5.65 39.85
C GLU A 237 -12.20 4.36 40.65
N MET A 238 -12.70 3.30 40.02
CA MET A 238 -12.86 1.99 40.68
C MET A 238 -11.53 1.36 41.07
N ILE A 239 -10.49 1.44 40.23
CA ILE A 239 -9.17 0.91 40.56
C ILE A 239 -8.58 1.66 41.75
N HIS A 240 -8.71 2.99 41.78
CA HIS A 240 -8.25 3.80 42.90
C HIS A 240 -9.03 3.53 44.19
N ALA A 241 -10.36 3.39 44.12
CA ALA A 241 -11.18 3.02 45.28
C ALA A 241 -10.83 1.62 45.80
N THR A 242 -10.67 0.64 44.91
CA THR A 242 -10.31 -0.73 45.27
C THR A 242 -8.90 -0.79 45.90
N ALA A 243 -7.95 -0.01 45.40
CA ALA A 243 -6.62 0.10 45.97
C ALA A 243 -6.63 0.76 47.36
N ALA A 244 -7.44 1.80 47.55
CA ALA A 244 -7.61 2.47 48.84
C ALA A 244 -8.25 1.54 49.89
N ASP A 245 -9.28 0.79 49.50
CA ASP A 245 -9.97 -0.17 50.36
C ASP A 245 -9.06 -1.34 50.75
N ALA A 246 -8.28 -1.88 49.81
CA ALA A 246 -7.28 -2.92 50.09
C ALA A 246 -6.21 -2.43 51.09
N GLN A 247 -5.80 -1.17 50.98
CA GLN A 247 -4.81 -0.57 51.89
C GLN A 247 -5.40 -0.32 53.28
N GLN A 248 -6.68 0.04 53.38
CA GLN A 248 -7.39 0.16 54.66
C GLN A 248 -7.59 -1.20 55.34
N GLN A 249 -7.98 -2.23 54.59
CA GLN A 249 -8.10 -3.59 55.11
C GLN A 249 -6.74 -4.13 55.61
N ALA A 250 -5.66 -3.91 54.87
CA ALA A 250 -4.32 -4.30 55.29
C ALA A 250 -3.91 -3.61 56.62
N ARG A 251 -4.26 -2.33 56.80
CA ARG A 251 -4.01 -1.60 58.05
C ARG A 251 -4.86 -2.13 59.21
N ALA A 252 -6.13 -2.43 58.97
CA ALA A 252 -7.02 -3.00 60.00
C ALA A 252 -6.53 -4.38 60.46
N ILE A 253 -6.11 -5.24 59.53
CA ILE A 253 -5.54 -6.56 59.84
C ILE A 253 -4.22 -6.42 60.63
N ALA A 254 -3.39 -5.41 60.31
CA ALA A 254 -2.16 -5.16 61.03
C ALA A 254 -2.43 -4.70 62.48
N LEU A 255 -3.44 -3.86 62.69
CA LEU A 255 -3.84 -3.39 64.02
C LEU A 255 -4.42 -4.53 64.87
N ASP A 256 -5.29 -5.37 64.32
CA ASP A 256 -5.83 -6.54 65.04
C ASP A 256 -4.71 -7.51 65.44
N LYS A 257 -3.77 -7.80 64.52
CA LYS A 257 -2.58 -8.60 64.85
C LYS A 257 -1.75 -7.99 65.98
N GLN A 258 -1.58 -6.67 66.00
CA GLN A 258 -0.86 -5.97 67.07
C GLN A 258 -1.59 -6.07 68.41
N GLU A 259 -2.91 -5.95 68.42
CA GLU A 259 -3.73 -6.11 69.63
C GLU A 259 -3.67 -7.54 70.18
N GLN A 260 -3.74 -8.55 69.30
CA GLN A 260 -3.59 -9.96 69.68
C GLN A 260 -2.20 -10.24 70.29
N LEU A 261 -1.13 -9.70 69.70
CA LEU A 261 0.22 -9.82 70.26
C LEU A 261 0.35 -9.15 71.63
N CYS A 262 -0.32 -8.01 71.83
CA CYS A 262 -0.32 -7.32 73.11
C CYS A 262 -1.02 -8.16 74.20
N LYS A 263 -2.19 -8.74 73.89
CA LYS A 263 -2.90 -9.67 74.81
C LYS A 263 -2.08 -10.91 75.17
N VAL A 264 -1.36 -11.48 74.19
CA VAL A 264 -0.46 -12.62 74.45
C VAL A 264 0.71 -12.21 75.35
N SER A 265 1.26 -11.01 75.14
CA SER A 265 2.36 -10.50 75.99
C SER A 265 1.91 -10.25 77.44
N GLU A 266 0.70 -9.73 77.65
CA GLU A 266 0.10 -9.55 78.98
C GLU A 266 -0.14 -10.90 79.68
N ALA A 267 -0.72 -11.87 78.97
CA ALA A 267 -0.94 -13.21 79.50
C ALA A 267 0.38 -13.91 79.88
N LEU A 268 1.43 -13.74 79.08
CA LEU A 268 2.76 -14.27 79.36
C LEU A 268 3.37 -13.63 80.61
N ALA A 269 3.20 -12.31 80.79
CA ALA A 269 3.67 -11.59 81.98
C ALA A 269 2.95 -12.09 83.26
N VAL A 270 1.63 -12.29 83.19
CA VAL A 270 0.84 -12.84 84.31
C VAL A 270 1.29 -14.26 84.66
N LEU A 271 1.55 -15.11 83.66
CA LEU A 271 2.05 -16.47 83.88
C LEU A 271 3.48 -16.48 84.46
N ALA A 272 4.35 -15.57 84.02
CA ALA A 272 5.69 -15.40 84.56
C ALA A 272 5.63 -14.97 86.04
N SER A 273 4.81 -13.98 86.38
CA SER A 273 4.60 -13.56 87.78
C SER A 273 4.00 -14.67 88.65
N ALA A 274 3.06 -15.45 88.11
CA ALA A 274 2.50 -16.61 88.83
C ALA A 274 3.52 -17.75 89.00
N SER A 275 4.44 -17.92 88.05
CA SER A 275 5.52 -18.89 88.15
C SER A 275 6.57 -18.48 89.19
N GLU A 276 6.93 -17.19 89.26
CA GLU A 276 7.82 -16.65 90.29
C GLU A 276 7.21 -16.80 91.69
N ALA A 277 5.90 -16.56 91.84
CA ALA A 277 5.18 -16.75 93.09
C ALA A 277 5.16 -18.23 93.54
N ARG A 278 5.03 -19.19 92.60
CA ARG A 278 5.12 -20.62 92.92
C ARG A 278 6.54 -21.05 93.31
N GLN A 279 7.57 -20.50 92.66
CA GLN A 279 8.98 -20.77 93.02
C GLN A 279 9.36 -20.24 94.41
N GLN A 280 8.69 -19.19 94.90
CA GLN A 280 8.86 -18.69 96.26
C GLN A 280 8.07 -19.50 97.31
N GLY A 281 6.93 -20.09 96.94
CA GLY A 281 6.15 -20.98 97.82
C GLY A 281 6.81 -22.33 98.10
N ASP A 282 7.53 -22.90 97.12
CA ASP A 282 8.23 -24.19 97.28
C ASP A 282 9.51 -24.10 98.14
N LYS A 283 9.91 -22.90 98.57
CA LYS A 283 11.00 -22.67 99.53
C LYS A 283 10.54 -22.58 100.98
N PHE A 284 9.24 -22.74 101.24
CA PHE A 284 8.64 -22.69 102.59
C PHE A 284 7.71 -23.89 102.82
N VAL A 285 8.29 -25.08 102.96
CA VAL A 285 7.66 -26.21 103.67
C VAL A 285 8.73 -26.76 104.64
N PRO A 286 8.43 -26.92 105.94
CA PRO A 286 9.40 -27.26 106.99
C PRO A 286 10.00 -28.67 106.87
#